data_AF-A0A7Y2GJB4-F1
#
_entry.id   AF-A0A7Y2GJB4-F1
#
_cell.length_a   1.000
_cell.length_b   1.000
_cell.length_c   1.000
_cell.angle_alpha   90.00
_cell.angle_beta   90.00
_cell.angle_gamma   90.00
#
_symmetry.space_group_name_H-M   'P 1'
#
loop_
_entity.id
_entity.type
_entity.pdbx_description
1 polymer ?
#
loop_
_entity_poly.entity_id
_entity_poly.type
_entity_poly.pdbx_seq_one_letter_code
_entity_poly.pdbx_strand_id
1 'polypeptide(L)'
;MNTGGELIQSLKEEIRKGIALIEHLDDEAYTAKPESPASVGSHFRHNLDFGTNLIRGLEKGELDYSKRDRDIEVETNRDYAIDRFNSLLLSLSAITESDLKKPITVRSEVDDSLWVESSLLRELEFIHSHTVHHYALI
;
A
#
# COMPACT_ATOMS: atom_id res chain seq x y z
N MET A 1 25.27 5.49 2.79
CA MET A 1 24.04 5.30 1.99
C MET A 1 22.88 5.42 2.96
N ASN A 2 21.90 6.27 2.67
CA ASN A 2 20.70 6.42 3.49
C ASN A 2 19.68 5.38 3.01
N THR A 3 19.79 4.15 3.56
CA THR A 3 19.01 2.99 3.14
C THR A 3 17.50 3.19 3.24
N GLY A 4 17.05 4.07 4.13
CA GLY A 4 15.63 4.39 4.28
C GLY A 4 15.07 5.28 3.17
N GLY A 5 15.85 6.25 2.70
CA GLY A 5 15.47 7.08 1.55
C GLY A 5 15.35 6.25 0.26
N GLU A 6 16.24 5.27 0.09
CA GLU A 6 16.22 4.34 -1.03
C GLU A 6 14.95 3.47 -1.03
N LEU A 7 14.54 2.92 0.12
CA LEU A 7 13.31 2.12 0.22
C LEU A 7 12.03 2.91 -0.10
N ILE A 8 11.92 4.15 0.41
CA ILE A 8 10.78 5.03 0.08
C ILE A 8 10.73 5.29 -1.42
N GLN A 9 11.90 5.56 -2.03
CA GLN A 9 11.97 5.83 -3.46
C GLN A 9 11.57 4.61 -4.28
N SER A 10 12.05 3.41 -3.94
CA SER A 10 11.66 2.16 -4.61
C SER A 10 10.16 1.89 -4.48
N LEU A 11 9.57 2.05 -3.30
CA LEU A 11 8.11 1.89 -3.13
C LEU A 11 7.32 2.88 -3.99
N LYS A 12 7.76 4.14 -4.05
CA LYS A 12 7.12 5.15 -4.92
C LYS A 12 7.23 4.78 -6.39
N GLU A 13 8.34 4.20 -6.83
CA GLU A 13 8.52 3.72 -8.20
C GLU A 13 7.57 2.57 -8.53
N GLU A 14 7.41 1.60 -7.63
CA GLU A 14 6.42 0.53 -7.79
C GLU A 14 5.00 1.11 -7.87
N ILE A 15 4.61 2.02 -6.96
CA ILE A 15 3.29 2.68 -7.03
C ILE A 15 3.09 3.39 -8.38
N ARG A 16 4.10 4.08 -8.91
CA ARG A 16 4.00 4.74 -10.23
C ARG A 16 3.83 3.75 -11.38
N LYS A 17 4.49 2.59 -11.34
CA LYS A 17 4.25 1.51 -12.32
C LYS A 17 2.80 1.02 -12.24
N GLY A 18 2.27 0.90 -11.03
CA GLY A 18 0.86 0.58 -10.79
C GLY A 18 -0.10 1.60 -11.37
N ILE A 19 0.13 2.90 -11.14
CA ILE A 19 -0.65 3.98 -11.75
C ILE A 19 -0.62 3.88 -13.28
N ALA A 20 0.58 3.73 -13.86
CA ALA A 20 0.73 3.57 -15.30
C ALA A 20 -0.05 2.36 -15.84
N LEU A 21 -0.07 1.24 -15.11
CA LEU A 21 -0.89 0.09 -15.49
C LEU A 21 -2.39 0.44 -15.52
N ILE A 22 -2.92 1.11 -14.49
CA ILE A 22 -4.33 1.54 -14.45
C ILE A 22 -4.66 2.46 -15.64
N GLU A 23 -3.76 3.38 -16.00
CA GLU A 23 -3.93 4.29 -17.14
C GLU A 23 -4.02 3.57 -18.49
N HIS A 24 -3.38 2.40 -18.63
CA HIS A 24 -3.40 1.61 -19.88
C HIS A 24 -4.61 0.66 -20.00
N LEU A 25 -5.35 0.44 -18.92
CA LEU A 25 -6.56 -0.38 -18.91
C LEU A 25 -7.79 0.46 -19.23
N ASP A 26 -8.80 -0.14 -19.85
CA ASP A 26 -10.15 0.42 -19.86
C ASP A 26 -10.95 0.00 -18.61
N ASP A 27 -12.13 0.59 -18.44
CA ASP A 27 -12.98 0.35 -17.26
C ASP A 27 -13.47 -1.11 -17.19
N GLU A 28 -13.67 -1.75 -18.34
CA GLU A 28 -14.08 -3.15 -18.41
C GLU A 28 -12.96 -4.05 -17.91
N ALA A 29 -11.74 -3.93 -18.46
CA ALA A 29 -10.58 -4.71 -18.05
C ALA A 29 -10.21 -4.48 -16.58
N TYR A 30 -10.34 -3.25 -16.07
CA TYR A 30 -10.04 -2.93 -14.67
C TYR A 30 -10.97 -3.63 -13.66
N THR A 31 -12.23 -3.76 -14.02
CA THR A 31 -13.27 -4.35 -13.16
C THR A 31 -13.52 -5.83 -13.43
N ALA A 32 -13.03 -6.34 -14.57
CA ALA A 32 -13.22 -7.72 -14.98
C ALA A 32 -12.61 -8.71 -13.98
N LYS A 33 -13.25 -9.89 -13.90
CA LYS A 33 -12.78 -11.06 -13.11
C LYS A 33 -12.82 -12.33 -13.97
N PRO A 34 -12.12 -12.38 -15.11
CA PRO A 34 -12.16 -13.56 -15.96
C PRO A 34 -11.32 -14.65 -15.28
N GLU A 35 -11.98 -15.63 -14.67
CA GLU A 35 -11.37 -16.82 -14.06
C GLU A 35 -10.42 -16.56 -12.85
N SER A 36 -10.33 -15.31 -12.39
CA SER A 36 -9.59 -14.88 -11.19
C SER A 36 -10.53 -14.62 -10.00
N PRO A 37 -10.13 -14.91 -8.75
CA PRO A 37 -10.92 -14.57 -7.56
C PRO A 37 -11.04 -13.05 -7.31
N ALA A 38 -10.20 -12.21 -7.95
CA ALA A 38 -10.15 -10.77 -7.74
C ALA A 38 -9.97 -10.02 -9.07
N SER A 39 -10.53 -8.82 -9.17
CA SER A 39 -10.27 -7.94 -10.32
C SER A 39 -8.96 -7.18 -10.12
N VAL A 40 -8.47 -6.55 -11.19
CA VAL A 40 -7.34 -5.62 -11.13
C VAL A 40 -7.61 -4.55 -10.06
N GLY A 41 -8.79 -3.93 -10.09
CA GLY A 41 -9.19 -2.95 -9.07
C GLY A 41 -9.19 -3.50 -7.64
N SER A 42 -9.60 -4.75 -7.41
CA SER A 42 -9.53 -5.37 -6.09
C SER A 42 -8.07 -5.55 -5.60
N HIS A 43 -7.12 -5.82 -6.49
CA HIS A 43 -5.69 -5.87 -6.14
C HIS A 43 -5.13 -4.49 -5.80
N PHE A 44 -5.45 -3.48 -6.61
CA PHE A 44 -5.02 -2.10 -6.35
C PHE A 44 -5.57 -1.55 -5.04
N ARG A 45 -6.87 -1.74 -4.79
CA ARG A 45 -7.49 -1.37 -3.51
C ARG A 45 -6.84 -2.06 -2.32
N HIS A 46 -6.38 -3.31 -2.49
CA HIS A 46 -5.67 -4.03 -1.43
C HIS A 46 -4.30 -3.44 -1.11
N ASN A 47 -3.50 -3.10 -2.12
CA ASN A 47 -2.23 -2.42 -1.88
C ASN A 47 -2.43 -1.02 -1.27
N LEU A 48 -3.46 -0.28 -1.73
CA LEU A 48 -3.78 1.03 -1.19
C LEU A 48 -4.21 0.97 0.29
N ASP A 49 -4.96 -0.06 0.69
CA ASP A 49 -5.35 -0.27 2.10
C ASP A 49 -4.10 -0.38 3.01
N PHE A 50 -3.06 -1.09 2.55
CA PHE A 50 -1.82 -1.29 3.30
C PHE A 50 -1.02 0.01 3.39
N GLY A 51 -0.83 0.70 2.26
CA GLY A 51 -0.16 2.00 2.24
C GLY A 51 -0.88 3.03 3.12
N THR A 52 -2.20 3.09 3.06
CA THR A 52 -3.01 4.01 3.87
C THR A 52 -2.92 3.66 5.36
N ASN A 53 -2.96 2.38 5.73
CA ASN A 53 -2.76 1.95 7.12
C ASN A 53 -1.38 2.33 7.64
N LEU A 54 -0.33 2.17 6.83
CA LEU A 54 1.02 2.61 7.19
C LEU A 54 1.02 4.08 7.57
N ILE A 55 0.54 4.94 6.68
CA ILE A 55 0.53 6.39 6.89
C ILE A 55 -0.27 6.78 8.14
N ARG A 56 -1.45 6.18 8.36
CA ARG A 56 -2.27 6.46 9.55
C ARG A 56 -1.63 5.98 10.85
N GLY A 57 -0.93 4.83 10.82
CA GLY A 57 -0.29 4.29 12.00
C GLY A 57 0.96 5.05 12.43
N LEU A 58 1.57 5.84 11.54
CA LEU A 58 2.74 6.68 11.87
C LEU A 58 2.49 7.65 13.02
N GLU A 59 1.28 8.22 13.11
CA GLU A 59 0.93 9.16 14.17
C GLU A 59 0.81 8.48 15.52
N LYS A 60 0.34 7.23 15.55
CA LYS A 60 0.04 6.48 16.78
C LYS A 60 1.14 5.52 17.21
N GLY A 61 2.06 5.18 16.31
CA GLY A 61 3.03 4.10 16.51
C GLY A 61 2.43 2.70 16.46
N GLU A 62 1.18 2.56 16.00
CA GLU A 62 0.44 1.30 15.97
C GLU A 62 -0.09 1.04 14.56
N LEU A 63 0.19 -0.16 14.04
CA LEU A 63 -0.28 -0.61 12.73
C LEU A 63 -1.18 -1.83 12.86
N ASP A 64 -2.25 -1.80 12.08
CA ASP A 64 -3.25 -2.85 12.09
C ASP A 64 -3.80 -3.05 10.67
N TYR A 65 -3.04 -3.79 9.86
CA TYR A 65 -3.37 -4.02 8.45
C TYR A 65 -4.70 -4.75 8.23
N SER A 66 -5.28 -5.34 9.28
CA SER A 66 -6.63 -5.91 9.23
C SER A 66 -7.73 -4.85 9.17
N LYS A 67 -7.50 -3.63 9.69
CA LYS A 67 -8.42 -2.48 9.65
C LYS A 67 -8.36 -1.79 8.30
N ARG A 68 -8.89 -2.47 7.29
CA ARG A 68 -8.95 -1.97 5.92
C ARG A 68 -10.22 -1.17 5.68
N ASP A 69 -10.09 -0.06 4.97
CA ASP A 69 -11.24 0.77 4.57
C ASP A 69 -12.10 0.05 3.52
N ARG A 70 -11.47 -0.80 2.69
CA ARG A 70 -12.13 -1.57 1.64
C ARG A 70 -12.94 -0.66 0.70
N ASP A 71 -12.36 0.48 0.35
CA ASP A 71 -13.02 1.51 -0.46
C ASP A 71 -13.39 0.98 -1.85
N ILE A 72 -14.68 0.69 -2.05
CA ILE A 72 -15.19 0.04 -3.26
C ILE A 72 -15.04 0.92 -4.50
N GLU A 73 -14.96 2.24 -4.32
CA GLU A 73 -14.78 3.15 -5.45
C GLU A 73 -13.38 2.97 -6.06
N VAL A 74 -12.37 2.63 -5.26
CA VAL A 74 -11.04 2.26 -5.77
C VAL A 74 -11.10 1.00 -6.63
N GLU A 75 -11.98 0.05 -6.31
CA GLU A 75 -12.10 -1.20 -7.09
C GLU A 75 -12.78 -1.01 -8.44
N THR A 76 -13.55 0.06 -8.61
CA THR A 76 -14.50 0.22 -9.72
C THR A 76 -14.26 1.47 -10.56
N ASN A 77 -13.55 2.46 -10.04
CA ASN A 77 -13.25 3.73 -10.72
C ASN A 77 -11.73 3.92 -10.83
N ARG A 78 -11.22 3.86 -12.06
CA ARG A 78 -9.79 3.99 -12.37
C ARG A 78 -9.25 5.36 -11.97
N ASP A 79 -9.94 6.43 -12.32
CA ASP A 79 -9.50 7.80 -12.03
C ASP A 79 -9.43 8.04 -10.52
N TYR A 80 -10.45 7.58 -9.78
CA TYR A 80 -10.44 7.65 -8.33
C TYR A 80 -9.30 6.82 -7.72
N ALA A 81 -9.04 5.62 -8.23
CA ALA A 81 -7.90 4.82 -7.76
C ALA A 81 -6.57 5.55 -7.97
N ILE A 82 -6.35 6.13 -9.15
CA ILE A 82 -5.15 6.92 -9.48
C ILE A 82 -5.00 8.10 -8.51
N ASP A 83 -6.06 8.86 -8.26
CA ASP A 83 -6.04 9.98 -7.32
C ASP A 83 -5.65 9.57 -5.90
N ARG A 84 -6.14 8.41 -5.45
CA ARG A 84 -5.81 7.85 -4.14
C ARG A 84 -4.36 7.40 -4.05
N PHE A 85 -3.80 6.80 -5.11
CA PHE A 85 -2.37 6.47 -5.16
C PHE A 85 -1.48 7.71 -5.22
N ASN A 86 -1.89 8.75 -5.96
CA ASN A 86 -1.20 10.04 -5.95
C ASN A 86 -1.17 10.66 -4.54
N SER A 87 -2.28 10.57 -3.81
CA SER A 87 -2.35 11.01 -2.40
C SER A 87 -1.42 10.20 -1.48
N LEU A 88 -1.30 8.89 -1.72
CA LEU A 88 -0.34 8.04 -1.02
C LEU A 88 1.12 8.43 -1.35
N LEU A 89 1.44 8.71 -2.62
CA LEU A 89 2.77 9.18 -3.03
C LEU A 89 3.16 10.50 -2.34
N LEU A 90 2.21 11.43 -2.18
CA LEU A 90 2.43 12.67 -1.44
C LEU A 90 2.73 12.39 0.03
N SER A 91 1.93 11.53 0.67
CA SER A 91 2.15 11.12 2.07
C SER A 91 3.51 10.45 2.28
N LEU A 92 3.91 9.54 1.39
CA LEU A 92 5.22 8.89 1.44
C LEU A 92 6.37 9.89 1.29
N SER A 93 6.16 10.97 0.54
CA SER A 93 7.17 12.01 0.35
C SER A 93 7.33 12.93 1.58
N ALA A 94 6.36 12.92 2.50
CA ALA A 94 6.42 13.67 3.75
C ALA A 94 7.14 12.91 4.88
N ILE A 95 7.47 11.62 4.69
CA ILE A 95 8.19 10.81 5.68
C ILE A 95 9.62 11.33 5.83
N THR A 96 10.01 11.60 7.07
CA THR A 96 11.35 12.10 7.42
C THR A 96 12.27 10.98 7.89
N GLU A 97 13.58 11.22 7.93
CA GLU A 97 14.53 10.28 8.52
C GLU A 97 14.26 9.97 10.00
N SER A 98 13.69 10.93 10.74
CA SER A 98 13.28 10.70 12.13
C SER A 98 12.09 9.74 12.23
N ASP A 99 11.17 9.78 11.27
CA ASP A 99 10.02 8.86 11.27
C ASP A 99 10.46 7.42 11.07
N LEU A 100 11.47 7.19 10.23
CA LEU A 100 12.03 5.86 9.95
C LEU A 100 12.56 5.15 11.20
N LYS A 101 12.95 5.92 12.22
CA LYS A 101 13.52 5.41 13.49
C LYS A 101 12.47 5.25 14.59
N LYS A 102 11.21 5.64 14.34
CA LYS A 102 10.15 5.52 15.34
C LYS A 102 9.86 4.03 15.60
N PRO A 103 9.83 3.60 16.87
CA PRO A 103 9.34 2.27 17.21
C PRO A 103 7.86 2.21 16.87
N ILE A 104 7.44 1.08 16.31
CA ILE A 104 6.04 0.82 16.00
C ILE A 104 5.69 -0.60 16.46
N THR A 105 4.41 -0.82 16.75
CA THR A 105 3.88 -2.16 16.99
C THR A 105 2.86 -2.50 15.93
N VAL A 106 2.96 -3.71 15.38
CA VAL A 106 2.07 -4.21 14.35
C VAL A 106 1.21 -5.32 14.95
N ARG A 107 -0.11 -5.22 14.75
CA ARG A 107 -1.03 -6.27 15.15
C ARG A 107 -0.83 -7.50 14.26
N SER A 108 -0.70 -8.67 14.88
CA SER A 108 -0.52 -9.92 14.15
C SER A 108 -1.75 -10.24 13.30
N GLU A 109 -1.53 -10.68 12.07
CA GLU A 109 -2.61 -11.15 11.17
C GLU A 109 -3.05 -12.59 11.51
N VAL A 110 -2.33 -13.28 12.38
CA VAL A 110 -2.62 -14.67 12.82
C VAL A 110 -3.36 -14.70 14.15
N ASP A 111 -3.06 -13.74 15.04
CA ASP A 111 -3.63 -13.64 16.39
C ASP A 111 -3.93 -12.16 16.68
N ASP A 112 -5.22 -11.79 16.71
CA ASP A 112 -5.66 -10.41 16.85
C ASP A 112 -5.43 -9.81 18.25
N SER A 113 -5.04 -10.64 19.22
CA SER A 113 -4.63 -10.21 20.56
C SER A 113 -3.14 -9.89 20.67
N LEU A 114 -2.34 -10.34 19.70
CA LEU A 114 -0.88 -10.18 19.70
C LEU A 114 -0.44 -8.92 18.95
N TRP A 115 0.43 -8.14 19.59
CA TRP A 115 1.15 -7.02 19.00
C TRP A 115 2.64 -7.35 18.97
N VAL A 116 3.29 -7.08 17.83
CA VAL A 116 4.70 -7.40 17.58
C VAL A 116 5.47 -6.11 17.32
N GLU A 117 6.65 -5.99 17.92
CA GLU A 117 7.54 -4.86 17.67
C GLU A 117 8.06 -4.86 16.24
N SER A 118 8.07 -3.69 15.61
CA SER A 118 8.63 -3.45 14.28
C SER A 118 9.22 -2.03 14.19
N SER A 119 9.60 -1.61 12.99
CA SER A 119 10.06 -0.26 12.67
C SER A 119 9.45 0.21 11.35
N LEU A 120 9.29 1.52 11.16
CA LEU A 120 8.76 2.05 9.91
C LEU A 120 9.60 1.57 8.70
N LEU A 121 10.92 1.50 8.85
CA LEU A 121 11.80 0.97 7.81
C LEU A 121 11.42 -0.47 7.41
N ARG A 122 11.19 -1.33 8.39
CA ARG A 122 10.79 -2.73 8.17
C ARG A 122 9.42 -2.83 7.50
N GLU A 123 8.48 -1.96 7.86
CA GLU A 123 7.13 -1.96 7.28
C GLU A 123 7.10 -1.40 5.87
N LEU A 124 7.94 -0.40 5.56
CA LEU A 124 8.14 0.07 4.18
C LEU A 124 8.65 -1.06 3.27
N GLU A 125 9.60 -1.86 3.76
CA GLU A 125 10.10 -3.05 3.05
C GLU A 125 9.00 -4.10 2.86
N PHE A 126 8.18 -4.35 3.89
CA PHE A 126 7.03 -5.24 3.79
C PHE A 126 6.04 -4.79 2.70
N ILE A 127 5.63 -3.53 2.73
CA ILE A 127 4.67 -2.99 1.76
C ILE A 127 5.24 -2.98 0.35
N HIS A 128 6.53 -2.70 0.17
CA HIS A 128 7.19 -2.83 -1.12
C HIS A 128 7.09 -4.26 -1.65
N SER A 129 7.50 -5.26 -0.84
CA SER A 129 7.42 -6.67 -1.22
C SER A 129 5.98 -7.11 -1.55
N HIS A 130 5.02 -6.70 -0.71
CA HIS A 130 3.60 -6.97 -0.90
C HIS A 130 3.06 -6.36 -2.20
N THR A 131 3.45 -5.11 -2.49
CA THR A 131 3.05 -4.41 -3.72
C THR A 131 3.57 -5.13 -4.96
N VAL A 132 4.86 -5.48 -4.98
CA VAL A 132 5.47 -6.25 -6.09
C VAL A 132 4.77 -7.61 -6.26
N HIS A 133 4.49 -8.32 -5.17
CA HIS A 133 3.78 -9.59 -5.22
C HIS A 133 2.41 -9.45 -5.87
N HIS A 134 1.60 -8.47 -5.45
CA HIS A 134 0.27 -8.29 -5.99
C HIS A 134 0.25 -7.79 -7.43
N TYR A 135 1.22 -6.95 -7.83
CA TYR A 135 1.34 -6.56 -9.23
C TYR A 135 1.75 -7.73 -10.13
N ALA A 136 2.44 -8.75 -9.62
CA ALA A 136 2.72 -9.97 -10.37
C ALA A 136 1.50 -10.91 -10.52
N LEU A 137 0.41 -10.68 -9.78
CA LEU A 137 -0.84 -11.42 -9.90
C LEU A 137 -1.85 -10.78 -10.87
N ILE A 138 -1.54 -9.57 -11.35
CA ILE A 138 -2.32 -8.79 -12.32
C ILE A 138 -1.76 -9.07 -13.72
#